data_AF-A0A8S3WSH5-F1
#
_entry.id   AF-A0A8S3WSH5-F1
#
_cell.length_a   1.000
_cell.length_b   1.000
_cell.length_c   1.000
_cell.angle_alpha   90.00
_cell.angle_beta   90.00
_cell.angle_gamma   90.00
#
_symmetry.space_group_name_H-M   'P 1'
#
loop_
_entity.id
_entity.type
_entity.pdbx_description
1 polymer ?
#
loop_
_entity_poly.entity_id
_entity_poly.type
_entity_poly.pdbx_seq_one_letter_code
_entity_poly.pdbx_strand_id
1 'polypeptide(L)'
;MKSKLCCIEIFVCFCVWICANLYSLFKLFEAQTEILQQNGQETNLLKDLKPGWRFIQRHRDESDIEWRPIILYEEFEKSFNIKYESLTLRLKRFISDLILLKFYSLILDIAFHYIYFFAMQDNMELVRKLPTTALCGGGLWMGLEFHMKYVISYGTTTTFARLDNIEPPPMPRCIARVHIYSQMWRHFDVGLYRFLVKYIYKPGLTIVSTLTKLPKIVHRLTASLATFVFIFMWHGTVWHIFIWSTLNYLGITLEHVGKELSRHSEMLNNLNEQVLLSKLDMLCV
;
A
#
# COMPACT_ATOMS: atom_id res chain seq x y z
N MET A 1 -20.67 17.38 10.94
CA MET A 1 -21.37 16.33 11.71
C MET A 1 -20.45 15.13 11.90
N LYS A 2 -20.08 14.76 13.13
CA LYS A 2 -19.54 13.43 13.43
C LYS A 2 -20.65 12.65 14.12
N SER A 3 -21.42 11.84 13.41
CA SER A 3 -22.09 10.74 14.09
C SER A 3 -20.98 9.74 14.45
N LYS A 4 -20.76 9.54 15.75
CA LYS A 4 -20.03 8.36 16.20
C LYS A 4 -20.99 7.20 16.03
N LEU A 5 -20.70 6.30 15.08
CA LEU A 5 -21.35 4.99 15.01
C LEU A 5 -21.24 4.33 16.40
N CYS A 6 -22.30 3.65 16.84
CA CYS A 6 -22.30 2.96 18.12
C CYS A 6 -21.28 1.80 18.10
N CYS A 7 -20.70 1.46 19.26
CA CYS A 7 -19.76 0.34 19.37
C CYS A 7 -20.33 -0.98 18.83
N ILE A 8 -21.64 -1.18 18.99
CA ILE A 8 -22.35 -2.37 18.48
C ILE A 8 -22.34 -2.37 16.94
N GLU A 9 -22.66 -1.24 16.31
CA GLU A 9 -22.67 -1.13 14.84
C GLU A 9 -21.27 -1.36 14.27
N ILE A 10 -20.24 -0.79 14.90
CA ILE A 10 -18.84 -1.00 14.51
C ILE A 10 -18.46 -2.47 14.64
N PHE A 11 -18.83 -3.12 15.74
CA PHE A 11 -18.56 -4.53 15.97
C PHE A 11 -19.26 -5.41 14.93
N VAL A 12 -20.55 -5.17 14.66
CA VAL A 12 -21.32 -5.90 13.63
C VAL A 12 -20.70 -5.70 12.25
N CYS A 13 -20.37 -4.46 11.88
CA CYS A 13 -19.69 -4.16 10.61
C CYS A 13 -18.36 -4.90 10.50
N PHE A 14 -17.57 -4.92 11.57
CA PHE A 14 -16.30 -5.63 11.62
C PHE A 14 -16.50 -7.15 11.43
N CYS A 15 -17.44 -7.76 12.17
CA CYS A 15 -17.75 -9.18 12.04
C CYS A 15 -18.22 -9.54 10.63
N VAL A 16 -19.17 -8.79 10.07
CA VAL A 16 -19.67 -9.01 8.71
C VAL A 16 -18.55 -8.88 7.69
N TRP A 17 -17.71 -7.86 7.82
CA TRP A 17 -16.57 -7.66 6.93
C TRP A 17 -15.56 -8.80 7.03
N ILE A 18 -15.18 -9.24 8.23
CA ILE A 18 -14.26 -10.37 8.42
C ILE A 18 -14.86 -11.66 7.84
N CYS A 19 -16.13 -11.96 8.12
CA CYS A 19 -16.80 -13.14 7.58
C CYS A 19 -16.84 -13.13 6.05
N ALA A 20 -17.15 -11.98 5.43
CA ALA A 20 -17.15 -11.84 3.98
C ALA A 20 -15.75 -12.09 3.38
N ASN A 21 -14.70 -11.57 4.02
CA ASN A 21 -13.33 -11.79 3.57
C ASN A 21 -12.88 -13.25 3.72
N LEU A 22 -13.22 -13.89 4.83
CA LEU A 22 -12.96 -15.32 5.04
C LEU A 22 -13.72 -16.19 4.03
N TYR A 23 -14.98 -15.88 3.75
CA TYR A 23 -15.77 -16.59 2.74
C TYR A 23 -15.17 -16.45 1.34
N SER A 24 -14.74 -15.24 0.97
CA SER A 24 -14.10 -15.00 -0.32
C SER A 24 -12.75 -15.74 -0.46
N LEU A 25 -11.98 -15.82 0.63
CA LEU A 25 -10.74 -16.60 0.68
C LEU A 25 -11.02 -18.10 0.56
N PHE A 26 -12.06 -18.58 1.24
CA PHE A 26 -12.49 -19.97 1.11
C PHE A 26 -12.91 -20.29 -0.33
N LYS A 27 -13.65 -19.39 -1.00
CA LYS A 27 -14.03 -19.58 -2.41
C LYS A 27 -12.83 -19.60 -3.36
N LEU A 28 -11.83 -18.77 -3.09
CA LEU A 28 -10.56 -18.85 -3.81
C LEU A 28 -9.85 -20.18 -3.55
N PHE A 29 -9.84 -20.63 -2.29
CA PHE A 29 -9.23 -21.89 -1.91
C PHE A 29 -9.85 -23.11 -2.60
N GLU A 30 -11.18 -23.14 -2.64
CA GLU A 30 -11.96 -24.16 -3.34
C GLU A 30 -11.63 -24.14 -4.84
N ALA A 31 -11.75 -22.98 -5.49
CA ALA A 31 -11.56 -22.84 -6.93
C ALA A 31 -10.14 -23.21 -7.38
N GLN A 32 -9.09 -22.75 -6.69
CA GLN A 32 -7.72 -23.12 -7.05
C GLN A 32 -7.45 -24.61 -6.80
N THR A 33 -8.06 -25.21 -5.78
CA THR A 33 -7.88 -26.64 -5.48
C THR A 33 -8.55 -27.49 -6.55
N GLU A 34 -9.73 -27.10 -7.03
CA GLU A 34 -10.41 -27.75 -8.16
C GLU A 34 -9.56 -27.67 -9.43
N ILE A 35 -9.02 -26.49 -9.76
CA ILE A 35 -8.12 -26.29 -10.91
C ILE A 35 -6.92 -27.24 -10.83
N LEU A 36 -6.29 -27.33 -9.66
CA LEU A 36 -5.13 -28.20 -9.43
C LEU A 36 -5.46 -29.70 -9.51
N GLN A 37 -6.66 -30.10 -9.09
CA GLN A 37 -7.09 -31.50 -9.06
C GLN A 37 -7.63 -31.98 -10.41
N GLN A 38 -8.39 -31.15 -11.13
CA GLN A 38 -9.04 -31.54 -12.39
C GLN A 38 -8.06 -31.65 -13.55
N ASN A 39 -6.94 -30.92 -13.51
CA ASN A 39 -5.96 -30.90 -14.59
C ASN A 39 -4.55 -31.17 -14.04
N GLY A 40 -4.15 -32.44 -13.92
CA GLY A 40 -2.75 -32.82 -13.64
C GLY A 40 -1.74 -32.31 -14.69
N GLN A 41 -2.21 -31.75 -15.81
CA GLN A 41 -1.42 -31.00 -16.78
C GLN A 41 -1.30 -29.49 -16.46
N GLU A 42 -2.28 -28.88 -15.78
CA GLU A 42 -2.26 -27.44 -15.41
C GLU A 42 -1.36 -27.16 -14.18
N THR A 43 -1.03 -28.17 -13.38
CA THR A 43 0.05 -28.05 -12.37
C THR A 43 1.40 -27.73 -13.01
N ASN A 44 1.67 -28.21 -14.23
CA ASN A 44 2.86 -27.82 -15.01
C ASN A 44 2.77 -26.37 -15.55
N LEU A 45 1.57 -25.77 -15.56
CA LEU A 45 1.41 -24.35 -15.89
C LEU A 45 1.75 -23.43 -14.72
N LEU A 46 1.64 -23.89 -13.47
CA LEU A 46 1.99 -23.13 -12.27
C LEU A 46 3.46 -23.35 -11.89
N LYS A 47 4.36 -22.83 -12.72
CA LYS A 47 5.81 -23.07 -12.65
C LYS A 47 6.48 -22.62 -11.35
N ASP A 48 5.87 -21.69 -10.63
CA ASP A 48 6.47 -21.06 -9.45
C ASP A 48 6.10 -21.74 -8.12
N LEU A 49 5.30 -22.81 -8.17
CA LEU A 49 4.98 -23.59 -6.97
C LEU A 49 6.19 -24.41 -6.52
N LYS A 50 6.57 -24.26 -5.25
CA LYS A 50 7.62 -25.06 -4.61
C LYS A 50 7.04 -26.20 -3.78
N PRO A 51 7.80 -27.28 -3.53
CA PRO A 51 7.44 -28.27 -2.53
C PRO A 51 7.23 -27.60 -1.17
N GLY A 52 6.04 -27.78 -0.58
CA GLY A 52 5.73 -27.26 0.74
C GLY A 52 6.26 -28.15 1.86
N TRP A 53 5.80 -27.91 3.08
CA TRP A 53 6.19 -28.72 4.23
C TRP A 53 5.76 -30.18 4.08
N ARG A 54 6.68 -31.11 4.38
CA ARG A 54 6.46 -32.56 4.21
C ARG A 54 5.20 -33.09 4.89
N PHE A 55 4.78 -32.48 6.00
CA PHE A 55 3.59 -32.90 6.75
C PHE A 55 2.28 -32.30 6.24
N ILE A 56 2.32 -31.20 5.48
CA ILE A 56 1.13 -30.60 4.85
C ILE A 56 0.81 -31.30 3.52
N GLN A 57 1.80 -31.95 2.89
CA GLN A 57 1.68 -32.64 1.60
C GLN A 57 1.06 -31.75 0.49
N ARG A 58 1.24 -30.42 0.60
CA ARG A 58 0.82 -29.44 -0.41
C ARG A 58 2.04 -28.70 -0.94
N HIS A 59 1.90 -28.15 -2.13
CA HIS A 59 2.84 -27.16 -2.65
C HIS A 59 2.64 -25.84 -1.90
N ARG A 60 3.66 -25.00 -1.96
CA ARG A 60 3.63 -23.65 -1.42
C ARG A 60 3.88 -22.66 -2.54
N ASP A 61 3.19 -21.54 -2.49
CA ASP A 61 3.52 -20.39 -3.29
C ASP A 61 4.89 -19.83 -2.89
N GLU A 62 5.49 -19.08 -3.80
CA GLU A 62 6.69 -18.31 -3.52
C GLU A 62 6.56 -16.91 -4.08
N SER A 63 7.22 -15.98 -3.40
CA SER A 63 7.27 -14.61 -3.82
C SER A 63 8.69 -14.10 -3.60
N ASP A 64 9.28 -13.48 -4.61
CA ASP A 64 10.64 -12.95 -4.50
C ASP A 64 10.74 -11.80 -3.50
N ILE A 65 11.95 -11.64 -2.94
CA ILE A 65 12.31 -10.45 -2.15
C ILE A 65 12.59 -9.32 -3.14
N GLU A 66 11.63 -8.41 -3.29
CA GLU A 66 11.72 -7.40 -4.34
C GLU A 66 12.54 -6.17 -3.92
N TRP A 67 12.32 -5.62 -2.73
CA TRP A 67 12.84 -4.30 -2.38
C TRP A 67 13.36 -4.18 -0.95
N ARG A 68 14.19 -3.15 -0.74
CA ARG A 68 14.73 -2.69 0.54
C ARG A 68 14.41 -1.20 0.71
N PRO A 69 14.25 -0.71 1.95
CA PRO A 69 13.92 0.69 2.18
C PRO A 69 15.06 1.61 1.72
N ILE A 70 14.69 2.68 1.03
CA ILE A 70 15.63 3.75 0.63
C ILE A 70 15.88 4.68 1.82
N ILE A 71 17.14 4.92 2.16
CA ILE A 71 17.55 5.93 3.14
C ILE A 71 18.22 7.07 2.39
N LEU A 72 17.80 8.31 2.64
CA LEU A 72 18.44 9.48 2.04
C LEU A 72 19.82 9.72 2.68
N TYR A 73 20.79 10.19 1.90
CA TYR A 73 22.14 10.46 2.40
C TYR A 73 22.15 11.36 3.64
N GLU A 74 21.38 12.46 3.66
CA GLU A 74 21.28 13.35 4.82
C GLU A 74 20.68 12.69 6.08
N GLU A 75 19.86 11.64 5.91
CA GLU A 75 19.30 10.88 7.03
C GLU A 75 20.32 9.89 7.56
N PHE A 76 21.07 9.25 6.65
CA PHE A 76 22.21 8.41 7.00
C PHE A 76 23.33 9.23 7.66
N GLU A 77 23.70 10.39 7.12
CA GLU A 77 24.75 11.24 7.68
C GLU A 77 24.43 11.68 9.12
N LYS A 78 23.14 11.92 9.42
CA LYS A 78 22.71 12.23 10.79
C LYS A 78 23.02 11.10 11.77
N SER A 79 23.05 9.84 11.34
CA SER A 79 23.31 8.72 12.26
C SER A 79 24.71 8.75 12.88
N PHE A 80 25.70 9.39 12.23
CA PHE A 80 27.03 9.58 12.80
C PHE A 80 27.06 10.52 14.00
N ASN A 81 26.07 11.43 14.08
CA ASN A 81 25.99 12.45 15.12
C ASN A 81 25.01 12.10 16.25
N ILE A 82 24.28 10.98 16.12
CA ILE A 82 23.33 10.54 17.15
C ILE A 82 24.09 9.86 18.28
N LYS A 83 23.73 10.20 19.53
CA LYS A 83 24.28 9.54 20.72
C LYS A 83 23.94 8.05 20.67
N TYR A 84 24.97 7.21 20.72
CA TYR A 84 24.78 5.75 20.73
C TYR A 84 23.96 5.30 21.94
N GLU A 85 22.90 4.55 21.66
CA GLU A 85 22.21 3.77 22.68
C GLU A 85 23.10 2.62 23.15
N SER A 86 22.94 2.18 24.41
CA SER A 86 23.72 1.08 24.94
C SER A 86 23.53 -0.18 24.09
N LEU A 87 24.62 -0.92 23.85
CA LEU A 87 24.59 -2.11 22.99
C LEU A 87 23.56 -3.14 23.49
N THR A 88 23.44 -3.30 24.81
CA THR A 88 22.46 -4.21 25.42
C THR A 88 21.02 -3.87 25.07
N LEU A 89 20.65 -2.58 25.09
CA LEU A 89 19.31 -2.15 24.71
C LEU A 89 19.05 -2.38 23.22
N ARG A 90 20.03 -2.06 22.37
CA ARG A 90 19.94 -2.31 20.92
C ARG A 90 19.79 -3.79 20.60
N LEU A 91 20.59 -4.66 21.24
CA LEU A 91 20.48 -6.11 21.10
C LEU A 91 19.14 -6.64 21.58
N LYS A 92 18.62 -6.17 22.72
CA LYS A 92 17.30 -6.57 23.22
C LYS A 92 16.19 -6.21 22.24
N ARG A 93 16.21 -4.99 21.70
CA ARG A 93 15.25 -4.55 20.66
C ARG A 93 15.39 -5.37 19.39
N PHE A 94 16.63 -5.58 18.94
CA PHE A 94 16.94 -6.39 17.76
C PHE A 94 16.37 -7.81 17.85
N ILE A 95 16.60 -8.50 18.97
CA ILE A 95 16.05 -9.85 19.19
C ILE A 95 14.52 -9.84 19.24
N SER A 96 13.93 -8.86 19.94
CA SER A 96 12.46 -8.70 19.99
C SER A 96 11.85 -8.50 18.60
N ASP A 97 12.44 -7.61 17.79
CA ASP A 97 11.98 -7.32 16.44
C ASP A 97 12.15 -8.54 15.53
N LEU A 98 13.29 -9.26 15.63
CA LEU A 98 13.50 -10.49 14.87
C LEU A 98 12.47 -11.58 15.21
N ILE A 99 12.12 -11.76 16.48
CA ILE A 99 11.09 -12.73 16.88
C ILE A 99 9.75 -12.35 16.25
N LEU A 100 9.37 -11.07 16.30
CA LEU A 100 8.13 -10.58 15.70
C LEU A 100 8.11 -10.78 14.18
N LEU A 101 9.21 -10.46 13.49
CA LEU A 101 9.34 -10.62 12.04
C LEU A 101 9.32 -12.10 11.63
N LYS A 102 9.89 -12.99 12.45
CA LYS A 102 9.79 -14.44 12.21
C LYS A 102 8.40 -14.97 12.43
N PHE A 103 7.65 -14.45 13.40
CA PHE A 103 6.24 -14.77 13.56
C PHE A 103 5.42 -14.34 12.33
N TYR A 104 5.62 -13.13 11.81
CA TYR A 104 4.97 -12.69 10.57
C TYR A 104 5.39 -13.53 9.36
N SER A 105 6.67 -13.89 9.27
CA SER A 105 7.17 -14.77 8.21
C SER A 105 6.48 -16.13 8.26
N LEU A 106 6.28 -16.70 9.46
CA LEU A 106 5.58 -17.97 9.63
C LEU A 106 4.11 -17.88 9.20
N ILE A 107 3.41 -16.79 9.54
CA ILE A 107 2.02 -16.56 9.11
C ILE A 107 1.94 -16.50 7.58
N LEU A 108 2.85 -15.74 6.94
CA LEU A 108 2.89 -15.64 5.49
C LEU A 108 3.23 -16.99 4.84
N ASP A 109 4.18 -17.74 5.42
CA ASP A 109 4.55 -19.08 4.97
C ASP A 109 3.35 -20.02 5.00
N ILE A 110 2.58 -20.02 6.08
CA ILE A 110 1.35 -20.79 6.21
C ILE A 110 0.35 -20.36 5.14
N ALA A 111 0.13 -19.05 4.93
CA ALA A 111 -0.78 -18.55 3.91
C ALA A 111 -0.43 -19.08 2.51
N PHE A 112 0.86 -19.09 2.13
CA PHE A 112 1.34 -19.62 0.86
C PHE A 112 1.11 -21.12 0.65
N HIS A 113 0.90 -21.91 1.70
CA HIS A 113 0.52 -23.33 1.53
C HIS A 113 -0.94 -23.51 1.12
N TYR A 114 -1.76 -22.52 1.41
CA TYR A 114 -3.18 -22.56 1.13
C TYR A 114 -3.57 -21.70 -0.03
N ILE A 115 -2.89 -20.59 -0.32
CA ILE A 115 -3.29 -19.62 -1.34
C ILE A 115 -2.14 -19.41 -2.33
N TYR A 116 -2.43 -19.60 -3.62
CA TYR A 116 -1.45 -19.62 -4.70
C TYR A 116 -1.59 -18.40 -5.64
N PHE A 117 -1.67 -17.19 -5.07
CA PHE A 117 -1.88 -15.98 -5.87
C PHE A 117 -0.74 -15.71 -6.86
N PHE A 118 0.52 -15.82 -6.42
CA PHE A 118 1.67 -15.48 -7.24
C PHE A 118 1.84 -16.45 -8.38
N ALA A 119 1.60 -17.74 -8.15
CA ALA A 119 1.55 -18.72 -9.22
C ALA A 119 0.36 -18.51 -10.19
N MET A 120 -0.82 -18.11 -9.69
CA MET A 120 -2.01 -17.92 -10.53
C MET A 120 -1.96 -16.65 -11.39
N GLN A 121 -1.40 -15.53 -10.89
CA GLN A 121 -1.37 -14.26 -11.63
C GLN A 121 -0.60 -14.36 -12.96
N ASP A 122 0.35 -15.29 -13.06
CA ASP A 122 1.14 -15.52 -14.27
C ASP A 122 0.31 -16.23 -15.36
N ASN A 123 -0.86 -16.76 -15.01
CA ASN A 123 -1.77 -17.42 -15.93
C ASN A 123 -3.17 -16.78 -15.92
N MET A 124 -3.33 -15.77 -16.79
CA MET A 124 -4.58 -15.04 -16.95
C MET A 124 -5.80 -15.93 -17.28
N GLU A 125 -5.60 -17.07 -17.95
CA GLU A 125 -6.69 -18.01 -18.24
C GLU A 125 -7.22 -18.69 -16.98
N LEU A 126 -6.34 -19.01 -16.02
CA LEU A 126 -6.76 -19.57 -14.73
C LEU A 126 -7.50 -18.51 -13.91
N VAL A 127 -7.00 -17.27 -13.88
CA VAL A 127 -7.65 -16.17 -13.18
C VAL A 127 -9.07 -15.93 -13.73
N ARG A 128 -9.28 -16.04 -15.04
CA ARG A 128 -10.61 -15.90 -15.67
C ARG A 128 -11.61 -16.99 -15.28
N LYS A 129 -11.14 -18.17 -14.88
CA LYS A 129 -12.00 -19.27 -14.42
C LYS A 129 -12.46 -19.07 -12.97
N LEU A 130 -11.82 -18.19 -12.20
CA LEU A 130 -12.18 -17.96 -10.80
C LEU A 130 -13.57 -17.28 -10.69
N PRO A 131 -14.41 -17.68 -9.72
CA PRO A 131 -15.68 -17.01 -9.51
C PRO A 131 -15.46 -15.56 -9.06
N THR A 132 -16.39 -14.68 -9.41
CA THR A 132 -16.29 -13.23 -9.09
C THR A 132 -16.07 -12.97 -7.59
N THR A 133 -16.66 -13.78 -6.72
CA THR A 133 -16.46 -13.68 -5.26
C THR A 133 -15.01 -13.97 -4.85
N ALA A 134 -14.37 -14.96 -5.47
CA ALA A 134 -12.96 -15.28 -5.26
C ALA A 134 -12.05 -14.18 -5.83
N LEU A 135 -12.40 -13.58 -6.98
CA LEU A 135 -11.63 -12.46 -7.55
C LEU A 135 -11.69 -11.21 -6.65
N CYS A 136 -12.87 -10.84 -6.17
CA CYS A 136 -13.06 -9.65 -5.33
C CYS A 136 -12.31 -9.77 -4.00
N GLY A 137 -12.46 -10.90 -3.30
CA GLY A 137 -11.69 -11.17 -2.09
C GLY A 137 -10.21 -11.36 -2.37
N GLY A 138 -9.92 -12.01 -3.49
CA GLY A 138 -8.58 -12.34 -3.93
C GLY A 138 -7.71 -11.10 -4.10
N GLY A 139 -8.24 -10.04 -4.72
CA GLY A 139 -7.53 -8.78 -4.86
C GLY A 139 -7.14 -8.13 -3.52
N LEU A 140 -8.01 -8.21 -2.50
CA LEU A 140 -7.67 -7.69 -1.17
C LEU A 140 -6.58 -8.54 -0.51
N TRP A 141 -6.72 -9.87 -0.55
CA TRP A 141 -5.75 -10.78 0.06
C TRP A 141 -4.38 -10.71 -0.60
N MET A 142 -4.34 -10.61 -1.93
CA MET A 142 -3.11 -10.32 -2.68
C MET A 142 -2.46 -9.02 -2.19
N GLY A 143 -3.24 -7.96 -1.97
CA GLY A 143 -2.72 -6.72 -1.37
C GLY A 143 -2.18 -6.90 0.05
N LEU A 144 -2.86 -7.68 0.90
CA LEU A 144 -2.43 -7.95 2.28
C LEU A 144 -1.15 -8.79 2.32
N GLU A 145 -1.03 -9.78 1.45
CA GLU A 145 0.19 -10.58 1.28
C GLU A 145 1.33 -9.72 0.77
N PHE A 146 1.10 -8.90 -0.27
CA PHE A 146 2.06 -7.92 -0.76
C PHE A 146 2.52 -6.97 0.35
N HIS A 147 1.59 -6.47 1.17
CA HIS A 147 1.93 -5.65 2.34
C HIS A 147 2.78 -6.42 3.36
N MET A 148 2.42 -7.66 3.68
CA MET A 148 3.17 -8.49 4.64
C MET A 148 4.60 -8.77 4.17
N LYS A 149 4.80 -9.04 2.86
CA LYS A 149 6.14 -9.15 2.26
C LYS A 149 7.00 -7.92 2.56
N TYR A 150 6.45 -6.73 2.37
CA TYR A 150 7.17 -5.48 2.63
C TYR A 150 7.41 -5.24 4.12
N VAL A 151 6.46 -5.57 5.00
CA VAL A 151 6.67 -5.51 6.46
C VAL A 151 7.84 -6.40 6.87
N ILE A 152 7.93 -7.62 6.33
CA ILE A 152 9.01 -8.56 6.63
C ILE A 152 10.35 -8.08 6.05
N SER A 153 10.40 -7.73 4.76
CA SER A 153 11.63 -7.30 4.08
C SER A 153 12.18 -5.98 4.66
N TYR A 154 11.32 -4.97 4.78
CA TYR A 154 11.71 -3.66 5.28
C TYR A 154 11.96 -3.72 6.77
N GLY A 155 11.16 -4.47 7.52
CA GLY A 155 11.38 -4.70 8.94
C GLY A 155 12.72 -5.35 9.21
N THR A 156 13.09 -6.40 8.46
CA THR A 156 14.38 -7.08 8.63
C THR A 156 15.53 -6.09 8.44
N THR A 157 15.58 -5.41 7.30
CA THR A 157 16.65 -4.44 6.99
C THR A 157 16.68 -3.25 7.97
N THR A 158 15.52 -2.78 8.40
CA THR A 158 15.36 -1.72 9.41
C THR A 158 15.89 -2.14 10.77
N THR A 159 15.62 -3.38 11.20
CA THR A 159 16.09 -3.93 12.46
C THR A 159 17.61 -4.06 12.48
N PHE A 160 18.25 -4.44 11.36
CA PHE A 160 19.71 -4.40 11.22
C PHE A 160 20.26 -2.96 11.27
N ALA A 161 19.65 -2.02 10.53
CA ALA A 161 20.09 -0.62 10.56
C ALA A 161 20.06 -0.03 11.98
N ARG A 162 19.00 -0.32 12.75
CA ARG A 162 18.88 0.13 14.16
C ARG A 162 19.92 -0.50 15.08
N LEU A 163 20.33 -1.74 14.82
CA LEU A 163 21.43 -2.36 15.57
C LEU A 163 22.73 -1.56 15.38
N ASP A 164 22.98 -1.09 14.16
CA ASP A 164 24.11 -0.22 13.78
C ASP A 164 23.92 1.25 14.19
N ASN A 165 22.88 1.57 14.96
CA ASN A 165 22.54 2.93 15.41
C ASN A 165 22.18 3.90 14.25
N ILE A 166 21.73 3.35 13.12
CA ILE A 166 21.14 4.09 12.00
C ILE A 166 19.62 4.09 12.21
N GLU A 167 18.96 5.25 12.08
CA GLU A 167 17.49 5.32 12.15
C GLU A 167 16.90 5.26 10.73
N PRO A 168 16.37 4.11 10.29
CA PRO A 168 15.76 3.97 8.98
C PRO A 168 14.33 4.55 8.95
N PRO A 169 13.74 4.73 7.75
CA PRO A 169 12.32 5.01 7.61
C PRO A 169 11.44 3.98 8.33
N PRO A 170 10.26 4.37 8.83
CA PRO A 170 9.35 3.43 9.48
C PRO A 170 8.79 2.41 8.49
N MET A 171 8.42 1.25 9.02
CA MET A 171 7.79 0.17 8.25
C MET A 171 6.43 0.60 7.64
N PRO A 172 5.97 -0.07 6.57
CA PRO A 172 4.71 0.24 5.91
C PRO A 172 3.53 0.23 6.88
N ARG A 173 2.60 1.18 6.75
CA ARG A 173 1.31 1.11 7.45
C ARG A 173 0.41 0.06 6.82
N CYS A 174 -0.44 -0.57 7.64
CA CYS A 174 -1.44 -1.53 7.17
C CYS A 174 -2.33 -0.92 6.09
N ILE A 175 -2.31 -1.52 4.90
CA ILE A 175 -3.02 -1.03 3.71
C ILE A 175 -4.54 -1.00 3.92
N ALA A 176 -5.09 -1.91 4.73
CA ALA A 176 -6.51 -1.97 5.04
C ALA A 176 -6.99 -0.78 5.90
N ARG A 177 -6.07 -0.04 6.53
CA ARG A 177 -6.40 1.16 7.32
C ARG A 177 -6.35 2.45 6.49
N VAL A 178 -5.77 2.41 5.30
CA VAL A 178 -5.50 3.60 4.48
C VAL A 178 -6.60 3.78 3.44
N HIS A 179 -7.38 4.84 3.59
CA HIS A 179 -8.54 5.14 2.74
C HIS A 179 -8.32 6.35 1.80
N ILE A 180 -7.10 6.89 1.74
CA ILE A 180 -6.74 8.06 0.94
C ILE A 180 -5.47 7.73 0.15
N TYR A 181 -5.49 7.93 -1.17
CA TYR A 181 -4.36 7.58 -2.05
C TYR A 181 -3.09 8.34 -1.67
N SER A 182 -3.18 9.63 -1.37
CA SER A 182 -2.00 10.40 -0.93
C SER A 182 -1.41 9.88 0.40
N GLN A 183 -2.24 9.29 1.26
CA GLN A 183 -1.77 8.65 2.50
C GLN A 183 -1.11 7.30 2.21
N MET A 184 -1.60 6.55 1.22
CA MET A 184 -1.00 5.29 0.78
C MET A 184 0.43 5.53 0.30
N TRP A 185 0.60 6.47 -0.65
CA TRP A 185 1.91 6.83 -1.18
C TRP A 185 2.88 7.36 -0.13
N ARG A 186 2.39 8.05 0.89
CA ARG A 186 3.25 8.60 1.96
C ARG A 186 3.72 7.56 2.97
N HIS A 187 2.93 6.51 3.21
CA HIS A 187 3.11 5.61 4.35
C HIS A 187 3.30 4.15 4.01
N PHE A 188 3.15 3.75 2.75
CA PHE A 188 3.48 2.40 2.31
C PHE A 188 5.00 2.25 2.17
N ASP A 189 5.61 2.99 1.25
CA ASP A 189 7.08 3.06 1.13
C ASP A 189 7.57 4.48 1.45
N VAL A 190 7.94 4.69 2.70
CA VAL A 190 8.35 6.01 3.18
C VAL A 190 9.69 6.45 2.59
N GLY A 191 10.61 5.51 2.36
CA GLY A 191 11.93 5.78 1.79
C GLY A 191 11.81 6.25 0.34
N LEU A 192 11.11 5.48 -0.49
CA LEU A 192 10.82 5.84 -1.87
C LEU A 192 10.04 7.14 -1.96
N TYR A 193 9.00 7.33 -1.14
CA TYR A 193 8.24 8.58 -1.11
C TYR A 193 9.14 9.80 -0.84
N ARG A 194 10.03 9.72 0.16
CA ARG A 194 10.97 10.81 0.47
C ARG A 194 11.90 11.10 -0.70
N PHE A 195 12.42 10.06 -1.35
CA PHE A 195 13.24 10.17 -2.56
C PHE A 195 12.47 10.90 -3.69
N LEU A 196 11.27 10.41 -4.03
CA LEU A 196 10.43 11.00 -5.09
C LEU A 196 10.12 12.46 -4.82
N VAL A 197 9.73 12.79 -3.58
CA VAL A 197 9.38 14.16 -3.19
C VAL A 197 10.58 15.09 -3.31
N LYS A 198 11.75 14.65 -2.85
CA LYS A 198 12.95 15.48 -2.80
C LYS A 198 13.56 15.70 -4.19
N TYR A 199 13.69 14.65 -4.99
CA TYR A 199 14.49 14.68 -6.21
C TYR A 199 13.67 14.85 -7.49
N ILE A 200 12.37 14.57 -7.47
CA ILE A 200 11.53 14.63 -8.69
C ILE A 200 10.41 15.65 -8.51
N TYR A 201 9.54 15.44 -7.54
CA TYR A 201 8.33 16.25 -7.39
C TYR A 201 8.64 17.72 -7.08
N LYS A 202 9.46 18.01 -6.06
CA LYS A 202 9.79 19.40 -5.67
C LYS A 202 10.56 20.14 -6.78
N PRO A 203 11.64 19.57 -7.36
CA PRO A 203 12.32 20.21 -8.49
C PRO A 203 11.40 20.41 -9.70
N GLY A 204 10.61 19.40 -10.07
CA GLY A 204 9.64 19.49 -11.16
C GLY A 204 8.59 20.56 -10.95
N LEU A 205 8.07 20.70 -9.71
CA LEU A 205 7.14 21.75 -9.35
C LEU A 205 7.76 23.14 -9.53
N THR A 206 9.00 23.34 -9.06
CA THR A 206 9.73 24.61 -9.23
C THR A 206 9.92 24.95 -10.70
N ILE A 207 10.39 23.99 -11.51
CA ILE A 207 10.62 24.16 -12.94
C ILE A 207 9.33 24.56 -13.66
N VAL A 208 8.25 23.76 -13.51
CA VAL A 208 6.97 24.02 -14.18
C VAL A 208 6.37 25.37 -13.76
N SER A 209 6.48 25.72 -12.47
CA SER A 209 5.98 26.99 -11.96
C SER A 209 6.76 28.21 -12.44
N THR A 210 8.02 28.03 -12.84
CA THR A 210 8.86 29.09 -13.40
C THR A 210 8.64 29.24 -14.91
N LEU A 211 8.46 28.12 -15.62
CA LEU A 211 8.31 28.09 -17.08
C LEU A 211 6.90 28.49 -17.56
N THR A 212 5.88 28.31 -16.73
CA THR A 212 4.49 28.49 -17.15
C THR A 212 3.70 29.36 -16.17
N LYS A 213 2.81 30.22 -16.69
CA LYS A 213 1.87 31.02 -15.89
C LYS A 213 0.54 30.30 -15.71
N LEU A 214 0.58 29.00 -15.38
CA LEU A 214 -0.61 28.18 -15.23
C LEU A 214 -1.12 28.17 -13.78
N PRO A 215 -2.38 27.73 -13.54
CA PRO A 215 -2.89 27.56 -12.18
C PRO A 215 -2.04 26.58 -11.35
N LYS A 216 -1.95 26.83 -10.03
CA LYS A 216 -1.18 26.00 -9.10
C LYS A 216 -1.53 24.51 -9.16
N ILE A 217 -2.79 24.17 -9.45
CA ILE A 217 -3.24 22.79 -9.62
C ILE A 217 -2.50 22.09 -10.78
N VAL A 218 -2.35 22.77 -11.91
CA VAL A 218 -1.69 22.21 -13.10
C VAL A 218 -0.22 21.94 -12.81
N HIS A 219 0.46 22.83 -12.09
CA HIS A 219 1.86 22.63 -11.69
C HIS A 219 2.01 21.38 -10.80
N ARG A 220 1.11 21.21 -9.82
CA ARG A 220 1.12 20.04 -8.92
C ARG A 220 0.84 18.74 -9.67
N LEU A 221 -0.16 18.72 -10.54
CA LEU A 221 -0.50 17.53 -11.34
C LEU A 221 0.62 17.17 -12.30
N THR A 222 1.24 18.15 -12.95
CA THR A 222 2.38 17.92 -13.86
C THR A 222 3.60 17.37 -13.11
N ALA A 223 3.91 17.93 -11.94
CA ALA A 223 4.99 17.43 -11.09
C ALA A 223 4.68 16.01 -10.58
N SER A 224 3.43 15.71 -10.21
CA SER A 224 2.99 14.35 -9.86
C SER A 224 3.09 13.40 -11.06
N LEU A 225 2.72 13.81 -12.26
CA LEU A 225 2.84 13.01 -13.48
C LEU A 225 4.31 12.61 -13.72
N ALA A 226 5.24 13.56 -13.60
CA ALA A 226 6.67 13.27 -13.72
C ALA A 226 7.14 12.21 -12.70
N THR A 227 6.65 12.29 -11.46
CA THR A 227 6.91 11.27 -10.43
C THR A 227 6.38 9.90 -10.84
N PHE A 228 5.17 9.81 -11.40
CA PHE A 228 4.58 8.54 -11.84
C PHE A 228 5.24 7.96 -13.08
N VAL A 229 5.70 8.80 -14.01
CA VAL A 229 6.52 8.38 -15.15
C VAL A 229 7.83 7.77 -14.66
N PHE A 230 8.47 8.38 -13.67
CA PHE A 230 9.66 7.80 -13.04
C PHE A 230 9.37 6.45 -12.37
N ILE A 231 8.29 6.34 -11.60
CA ILE A 231 7.87 5.09 -10.95
C ILE A 231 7.64 3.98 -11.97
N PHE A 232 6.99 4.29 -13.10
CA PHE A 232 6.82 3.34 -14.20
C PHE A 232 8.17 2.84 -14.75
N MET A 233 9.12 3.75 -14.98
CA MET A 233 10.45 3.37 -15.45
C MET A 233 11.25 2.58 -14.39
N TRP A 234 11.13 2.94 -13.12
CA TRP A 234 11.83 2.29 -12.00
C TRP A 234 11.40 0.84 -11.80
N HIS A 235 10.09 0.58 -11.82
CA HIS A 235 9.56 -0.78 -11.62
C HIS A 235 9.74 -1.68 -12.85
N GLY A 236 9.93 -1.08 -14.02
CA GLY A 236 10.10 -1.79 -15.30
C GLY A 236 9.00 -1.42 -16.29
N THR A 237 9.39 -1.23 -17.55
CA THR A 237 8.51 -0.76 -18.63
C THR A 237 7.67 -1.89 -19.21
N VAL A 238 6.81 -2.49 -18.38
CA VAL A 238 5.91 -3.59 -18.75
C VAL A 238 4.44 -3.17 -18.61
N TRP A 239 3.56 -3.86 -19.34
CA TRP A 239 2.16 -3.43 -19.53
C TRP A 239 1.37 -3.31 -18.22
N HIS A 240 1.50 -4.28 -17.30
CA HIS A 240 0.77 -4.25 -16.04
C HIS A 240 1.27 -3.13 -15.11
N ILE A 241 2.56 -2.81 -15.08
CA ILE A 241 3.11 -1.66 -14.35
C ILE A 241 2.65 -0.34 -14.97
N PHE A 242 2.55 -0.25 -16.30
CA PHE A 242 2.02 0.93 -16.99
C PHE A 242 0.57 1.23 -16.57
N ILE A 243 -0.29 0.20 -16.59
CA ILE A 243 -1.69 0.32 -16.14
C ILE A 243 -1.73 0.72 -14.67
N TRP A 244 -0.99 0.02 -13.80
CA TRP A 244 -0.94 0.31 -12.37
C TRP A 244 -0.49 1.75 -12.08
N SER A 245 0.55 2.24 -12.75
CA SER A 245 1.08 3.60 -12.58
C SER A 245 0.04 4.65 -13.03
N THR A 246 -0.62 4.39 -14.16
CA THR A 246 -1.68 5.26 -14.70
C THR A 246 -2.87 5.35 -13.76
N LEU A 247 -3.37 4.21 -13.26
CA LEU A 247 -4.48 4.18 -12.31
C LEU A 247 -4.15 4.89 -11.00
N ASN A 248 -2.92 4.75 -10.49
CA ASN A 248 -2.50 5.47 -9.28
C ASN A 248 -2.40 6.99 -9.52
N TYR A 249 -1.88 7.42 -10.67
CA TYR A 249 -1.86 8.83 -11.03
C TYR A 249 -3.27 9.41 -11.15
N LEU A 250 -4.20 8.68 -11.77
CA LEU A 250 -5.61 9.06 -11.83
C LEU A 250 -6.23 9.16 -10.44
N GLY A 251 -5.96 8.20 -9.55
CA GLY A 251 -6.43 8.23 -8.16
C GLY A 251 -5.97 9.48 -7.40
N ILE A 252 -4.68 9.86 -7.52
CA ILE A 252 -4.15 11.08 -6.91
C ILE A 252 -4.76 12.34 -7.55
N THR A 253 -4.98 12.34 -8.86
CA THR A 253 -5.59 13.45 -9.58
C THR A 253 -7.03 13.67 -9.11
N LEU A 254 -7.83 12.59 -9.06
CA LEU A 254 -9.20 12.62 -8.57
C LEU A 254 -9.27 13.08 -7.11
N GLU A 255 -8.36 12.61 -6.26
CA GLU A 255 -8.27 13.07 -4.87
C GLU A 255 -7.99 14.57 -4.79
N HIS A 256 -7.08 15.10 -5.62
CA HIS A 256 -6.73 16.51 -5.61
C HIS A 256 -7.86 17.39 -6.14
N VAL A 257 -8.50 16.98 -7.23
CA VAL A 257 -9.67 17.66 -7.80
C VAL A 257 -10.82 17.65 -6.79
N GLY A 258 -11.10 16.50 -6.17
CA GLY A 258 -12.14 16.38 -5.15
C GLY A 258 -11.90 17.30 -3.94
N LYS A 259 -10.65 17.44 -3.48
CA LYS A 259 -10.29 18.39 -2.42
C LYS A 259 -10.54 19.84 -2.81
N GLU A 260 -10.21 20.22 -4.05
CA GLU A 260 -10.41 21.59 -4.52
C GLU A 260 -11.90 21.92 -4.70
N LEU A 261 -12.69 20.97 -5.23
CA LEU A 261 -14.15 21.09 -5.34
C LEU A 261 -14.81 21.22 -3.97
N SER A 262 -14.40 20.40 -2.99
CA SER A 262 -14.90 20.48 -1.61
C SER A 262 -14.61 21.85 -0.98
N ARG A 263 -13.39 22.36 -1.16
CA ARG A 263 -12.97 23.67 -0.65
C ARG A 263 -13.78 24.81 -1.27
N HIS A 264 -14.08 24.71 -2.57
CA HIS A 264 -14.90 25.69 -3.27
C HIS A 264 -16.36 25.65 -2.79
N SER A 265 -16.92 24.45 -2.60
CA SER A 265 -18.28 24.28 -2.07
C SER A 265 -18.42 24.82 -0.64
N GLU A 266 -17.45 24.56 0.24
CA GLU A 266 -17.45 25.09 1.61
C GLU A 266 -17.39 26.62 1.61
N MET A 267 -16.55 27.21 0.74
CA MET A 267 -16.46 28.65 0.60
C MET A 267 -17.78 29.28 0.15
N LEU A 268 -18.46 28.67 -0.85
CA LEU A 268 -19.76 29.13 -1.33
C LEU A 268 -20.84 29.04 -0.25
N ASN A 269 -20.85 27.96 0.53
CA ASN A 269 -21.78 27.80 1.65
C ASN A 269 -21.56 28.86 2.73
N ASN A 270 -20.31 29.11 3.10
CA ASN A 270 -19.96 30.15 4.08
C ASN A 270 -20.34 31.56 3.59
N LEU A 271 -20.14 31.86 2.30
CA LEU A 271 -20.55 33.14 1.70
C LEU A 271 -22.07 33.30 1.69
N ASN A 272 -22.82 32.24 1.35
CA ASN A 272 -24.28 32.27 1.38
C ASN A 272 -24.81 32.46 2.80
N GLU A 273 -24.22 31.82 3.82
CA GLU A 273 -24.56 32.04 5.22
C GLU A 273 -24.28 33.48 5.66
N GLN A 274 -23.13 34.04 5.30
CA GLN A 274 -22.81 35.45 5.60
C GLN A 274 -23.77 36.43 4.93
N VAL A 275 -24.15 36.18 3.67
CA VAL A 275 -25.14 36.99 2.96
C VAL A 275 -26.52 36.88 3.61
N LEU A 276 -26.93 35.67 4.02
CA LEU A 276 -28.19 35.46 4.75
C LEU A 276 -28.22 36.21 6.09
N LEU A 277 -27.14 36.13 6.87
CA LEU A 277 -27.00 36.84 8.14
C LEU A 277 -27.05 38.37 7.94
N SER A 278 -26.34 38.90 6.92
CA SER A 278 -26.37 40.33 6.61
C SER A 278 -27.75 40.85 6.18
N LYS A 279 -28.58 39.99 5.56
CA LYS A 279 -29.97 40.33 5.19
C LYS A 279 -30.93 40.24 6.39
N LEU A 280 -30.67 39.33 7.33
CA LEU A 280 -31.43 39.23 8.59
C LEU A 280 -31.17 40.45 9.49
N ASP A 281 -29.93 40.93 9.58
CA ASP A 281 -29.59 42.16 10.32
C ASP A 281 -30.27 43.41 9.71
N MET A 282 -30.51 43.40 8.40
CA MET A 282 -31.21 44.48 7.69
C MET A 282 -32.74 44.45 7.89
N LEU A 283 -33.31 43.31 8.30
CA LEU A 283 -34.74 43.12 8.58
C LEU A 283 -35.09 43.33 10.07
N CYS A 284 -34.09 43.47 10.94
CA CYS A 284 -34.23 43.73 12.37
C CYS A 284 -34.12 45.23 12.75
N VAL A 285 -34.28 46.13 11.78
CA VAL A 285 -34.42 47.59 11.98
C VAL A 285 -35.83 48.00 11.58
#